data_AF-A0A821PJC5-F1
#
_entry.id   AF-A0A821PJC5-F1
#
_cell.length_a   1.000
_cell.length_b   1.000
_cell.length_c   1.000
_cell.angle_alpha   90.00
_cell.angle_beta   90.00
_cell.angle_gamma   90.00
#
_symmetry.space_group_name_H-M   'P 1'
#
loop_
_entity.id
_entity.type
_entity.pdbx_description
1 polymer ?
#
loop_
_entity_poly.entity_id
_entity_poly.type
_entity_poly.pdbx_seq_one_letter_code
_entity_poly.pdbx_strand_id
1 'polypeptide(L)'
;MFGLAMGDALGAHVEFRPNSYLVANPVQDLVGGGTWGLQKGQFTDDTSMALCLANSLIACQDFVPYDQLVRYKWWYRHGYMSSTGQCFDIGAATRQSI
;
A
#
# COMPACT_ATOMS: atom_id res chain seq x y z
N MET A 1 -9.59 -8.47 -3.49
CA MET A 1 -8.79 -7.23 -3.70
C MET A 1 -9.41 -6.00 -3.08
N PHE A 2 -10.66 -5.62 -3.39
CA PHE A 2 -11.24 -4.37 -2.87
C PHE A 2 -11.24 -4.22 -1.34
N GLY A 3 -11.56 -5.28 -0.58
CA GLY A 3 -11.53 -5.21 0.89
C GLY A 3 -10.16 -4.89 1.47
N LEU A 4 -9.07 -5.40 0.86
CA LEU A 4 -7.69 -5.07 1.24
C LEU A 4 -7.43 -3.59 0.99
N ALA A 5 -7.72 -3.11 -0.22
CA ALA A 5 -7.51 -1.70 -0.59
C ALA A 5 -8.33 -0.72 0.25
N MET A 6 -9.56 -1.08 0.59
CA MET A 6 -10.41 -0.27 1.47
C MET A 6 -9.88 -0.25 2.90
N GLY A 7 -9.44 -1.39 3.44
CA GLY A 7 -8.89 -1.48 4.79
C GLY A 7 -7.59 -0.69 4.92
N ASP A 8 -6.70 -0.81 3.94
CA ASP A 8 -5.47 -0.04 3.80
C ASP A 8 -5.77 1.47 3.78
N ALA A 9 -6.59 1.95 2.83
CA ALA A 9 -6.91 3.38 2.73
C ALA A 9 -7.63 3.96 3.97
N LEU A 10 -8.40 3.14 4.70
CA LEU A 10 -8.99 3.53 5.99
C LEU A 10 -7.92 3.63 7.10
N GLY A 11 -7.05 2.63 7.20
CA GLY A 11 -6.02 2.55 8.24
C GLY A 11 -4.93 3.60 8.08
N ALA A 12 -4.55 3.92 6.83
CA ALA A 12 -3.52 4.90 6.51
C ALA A 12 -3.78 6.29 7.11
N HIS A 13 -5.06 6.67 7.30
CA HIS A 13 -5.44 7.93 7.94
C HIS A 13 -4.89 8.07 9.37
N VAL A 14 -4.79 6.95 10.08
CA VAL A 14 -4.47 6.92 11.51
C VAL A 14 -3.19 6.17 11.83
N GLU A 15 -2.40 5.87 10.82
CA GLU A 15 -1.12 5.22 10.98
C GLU A 15 -0.20 6.00 11.94
N PHE A 16 0.52 5.29 12.80
CA PHE A 16 1.38 5.81 13.88
C PHE A 16 0.68 6.69 14.93
N ARG A 17 -0.66 6.81 14.91
CA ARG A 17 -1.39 7.52 15.96
C ARG A 17 -1.52 6.66 17.22
N PRO A 18 -1.46 7.28 18.42
CA PRO A 18 -1.68 6.54 19.66
C PRO A 18 -3.14 6.10 19.77
N ASN A 19 -3.39 5.03 20.53
CA ASN A 19 -4.75 4.53 20.74
C ASN A 19 -5.70 5.60 21.33
N SER A 20 -5.20 6.49 22.19
CA SER A 20 -6.00 7.61 22.72
C SER A 20 -6.54 8.54 21.62
N TYR A 21 -5.79 8.72 20.54
CA TYR A 21 -6.25 9.49 19.39
C TYR A 21 -7.39 8.77 18.66
N LEU A 22 -7.30 7.45 18.49
CA LEU A 22 -8.34 6.63 17.84
C LEU A 22 -9.65 6.63 18.63
N VAL A 23 -9.56 6.59 19.96
CA VAL A 23 -10.73 6.67 20.84
C VAL A 23 -11.43 8.02 20.70
N ALA A 24 -10.65 9.11 20.63
CA ALA A 24 -11.20 10.46 20.47
C ALA A 24 -11.67 10.76 19.03
N ASN A 25 -11.06 10.12 18.03
CA ASN A 25 -11.30 10.37 16.60
C ASN A 25 -11.52 9.02 15.88
N PRO A 26 -12.68 8.37 16.11
CA PRO A 26 -12.97 7.08 15.48
C PRO A 26 -13.05 7.22 13.96
N VAL A 27 -12.39 6.30 13.24
CA VAL A 27 -12.42 6.24 11.77
C VAL A 27 -13.78 5.70 11.32
N GLN A 28 -14.57 6.52 10.64
CA GLN A 28 -15.92 6.17 10.19
C GLN A 28 -16.11 6.22 8.67
N ASP A 29 -15.19 6.86 7.95
CA ASP A 29 -15.22 7.00 6.49
C ASP A 29 -13.78 7.13 5.96
N LEU A 30 -13.62 6.96 4.65
CA LEU A 30 -12.41 7.30 3.93
C LEU A 30 -12.26 8.82 3.91
N VAL A 31 -11.27 9.35 4.62
CA VAL A 31 -11.04 10.80 4.73
C VAL A 31 -9.71 11.26 4.13
N GLY A 32 -8.77 10.34 3.84
CA GLY A 32 -7.41 10.69 3.39
C GLY A 32 -6.56 11.21 4.56
N GLY A 33 -5.60 12.11 4.33
CA GLY A 33 -4.73 12.67 5.36
C GLY A 33 -3.67 11.68 5.88
N GLY A 34 -3.57 11.55 7.20
CA GLY A 34 -2.58 10.69 7.84
C GLY A 34 -1.15 11.21 7.75
N THR A 35 -0.19 10.33 8.05
CA THR A 35 1.25 10.62 8.08
C THR A 35 1.76 11.16 6.74
N TRP A 36 1.18 10.67 5.65
CA TRP A 36 1.61 10.94 4.28
C TRP A 36 0.76 11.98 3.54
N GLY A 37 -0.27 12.55 4.19
CA GLY A 37 -1.12 13.58 3.58
C GLY A 37 -1.91 13.09 2.35
N LEU A 38 -2.40 11.86 2.40
CA LEU A 38 -3.05 11.17 1.28
C LEU A 38 -4.38 11.84 0.87
N GLN A 39 -4.76 11.72 -0.40
CA GLN A 39 -6.12 12.04 -0.84
C GLN A 39 -7.09 10.93 -0.41
N LYS A 40 -8.39 11.27 -0.33
CA LYS A 40 -9.45 10.30 -0.01
C LYS A 40 -9.38 9.09 -0.96
N GLY A 41 -9.21 7.90 -0.39
CA GLY A 41 -9.18 6.63 -1.12
C GLY A 41 -7.82 6.20 -1.65
N GLN A 42 -6.76 6.99 -1.44
CA GLN A 42 -5.40 6.53 -1.72
C GLN A 42 -4.96 5.50 -0.66
N PHE A 43 -4.41 4.39 -1.15
CA PHE A 43 -3.88 3.26 -0.38
C PHE A 43 -2.34 3.30 -0.33
N THR A 44 -1.71 2.52 0.56
CA THR A 44 -0.26 2.51 0.81
C THR A 44 0.45 1.31 0.16
N ASP A 45 1.58 0.90 0.72
CA ASP A 45 2.42 -0.20 0.26
C ASP A 45 1.69 -1.55 0.29
N ASP A 46 0.82 -1.80 1.27
CA ASP A 46 0.01 -3.03 1.38
C ASP A 46 -0.72 -3.34 0.06
N THR A 47 -1.49 -2.37 -0.44
CA THR A 47 -2.22 -2.55 -1.70
C THR A 47 -1.30 -2.52 -2.92
N SER A 48 -0.27 -1.68 -2.94
CA SER A 48 0.68 -1.64 -4.06
C SER A 48 1.42 -2.98 -4.24
N MET A 49 1.86 -3.60 -3.15
CA MET A 49 2.50 -4.92 -3.18
C MET A 49 1.51 -6.02 -3.56
N ALA A 50 0.27 -5.97 -3.04
CA ALA A 50 -0.77 -6.92 -3.43
C ALA A 50 -1.11 -6.82 -4.93
N LEU A 51 -1.19 -5.61 -5.50
CA LEU A 51 -1.39 -5.39 -6.93
C LEU A 51 -0.21 -5.91 -7.76
N CYS A 52 1.02 -5.71 -7.31
CA CYS A 52 2.20 -6.25 -7.98
C CYS A 52 2.19 -7.79 -8.02
N LEU A 53 1.84 -8.44 -6.89
CA LEU A 53 1.67 -9.90 -6.83
C LEU A 53 0.55 -10.36 -7.76
N ALA A 54 -0.64 -9.77 -7.67
CA ALA A 54 -1.78 -10.14 -8.52
C ALA A 54 -1.44 -10.01 -10.01
N ASN A 55 -0.75 -8.92 -10.39
CA ASN A 55 -0.35 -8.69 -11.76
C ASN A 55 0.71 -9.69 -12.24
N SER A 56 1.60 -10.16 -11.36
CA SER A 56 2.55 -11.25 -11.67
C SER A 56 1.81 -12.57 -11.91
N LEU A 57 0.90 -12.95 -11.02
CA LEU A 57 0.11 -14.18 -11.15
C LEU A 57 -0.70 -14.21 -12.45
N ILE A 58 -1.31 -13.07 -12.82
CA ILE A 58 -2.08 -12.95 -14.07
C ILE A 58 -1.15 -13.03 -15.28
N ALA A 59 -0.02 -12.32 -15.28
CA ALA A 59 0.89 -12.30 -16.43
C ALA A 59 1.60 -13.64 -16.66
N CYS A 60 2.01 -14.31 -15.58
CA CYS A 60 2.77 -15.56 -15.65
C CYS A 60 1.87 -16.81 -15.70
N GLN A 61 0.58 -16.70 -15.32
CA GLN A 61 -0.33 -17.84 -15.11
C GLN A 61 0.21 -18.86 -14.09
N ASP A 62 1.12 -18.44 -13.22
CA ASP A 62 1.74 -19.24 -12.15
C ASP A 62 2.38 -18.29 -11.12
N PHE A 63 2.82 -18.84 -9.99
CA PHE A 63 3.63 -18.14 -9.02
C PHE A 63 5.11 -18.14 -9.44
N VAL A 64 5.57 -17.00 -9.97
CA VAL A 64 6.96 -16.80 -10.39
C VAL A 64 7.64 -15.75 -9.49
N PRO A 65 8.37 -16.16 -8.44
CA PRO A 65 8.96 -15.23 -7.46
C PRO A 65 9.84 -14.14 -8.09
N TYR A 66 10.55 -14.47 -9.16
CA TYR A 66 11.41 -13.51 -9.86
C TYR A 66 10.60 -12.38 -10.51
N ASP A 67 9.51 -12.69 -11.22
CA ASP A 67 8.65 -11.66 -11.86
C ASP A 67 7.97 -10.79 -10.81
N GLN A 68 7.49 -11.40 -9.70
CA GLN A 68 6.95 -10.67 -8.56
C GLN A 68 7.97 -9.65 -7.99
N LEU A 69 9.22 -10.08 -7.76
CA LEU A 69 10.29 -9.18 -7.27
C LEU A 69 10.63 -8.07 -8.27
N VAL A 70 10.60 -8.35 -9.58
CA VAL A 70 10.79 -7.32 -10.61
C VAL A 70 9.69 -6.26 -10.54
N ARG A 71 8.43 -6.65 -10.33
CA ARG A 71 7.33 -5.69 -10.18
C ARG A 71 7.42 -4.89 -8.88
N TYR A 72 7.86 -5.51 -7.78
CA TYR A 72 8.18 -4.80 -6.55
C TYR A 72 9.28 -3.77 -6.76
N LYS A 73 10.31 -4.08 -7.56
CA LYS A 73 11.34 -3.11 -7.97
C LYS A 73 10.75 -1.95 -8.77
N TRP A 74 9.83 -2.21 -9.69
CA TRP A 74 9.17 -1.16 -10.46
C TRP A 74 8.30 -0.26 -9.58
N TRP A 75 7.59 -0.82 -8.61
CA TRP A 75 6.87 -0.03 -7.62
C TRP A 75 7.85 0.85 -6.84
N TYR A 76 8.89 0.24 -6.26
CA TYR A 76 9.90 0.94 -5.46
C TYR A 76 10.62 2.06 -6.20
N ARG A 77 10.97 1.86 -7.48
CA ARG A 77 11.77 2.81 -8.27
C ARG A 77 10.96 3.81 -9.07
N HIS A 78 9.74 3.44 -9.48
CA HIS A 78 8.97 4.18 -10.48
C HIS A 78 7.50 4.42 -10.07
N GLY A 79 7.08 3.98 -8.87
CA GLY A 79 5.69 4.13 -8.43
C GLY A 79 4.70 3.26 -9.19
N TYR A 80 5.15 2.18 -9.85
CA TYR A 80 4.26 1.22 -10.49
C TYR A 80 3.21 0.68 -9.51
N MET A 81 1.92 0.73 -9.88
CA MET A 81 0.79 0.34 -9.01
C MET A 81 0.69 1.12 -7.69
N SER A 82 1.26 2.33 -7.63
CA SER A 82 1.06 3.27 -6.52
C SER A 82 -0.19 4.13 -6.71
N SER A 83 -0.90 4.42 -5.61
CA SER A 83 -2.02 5.35 -5.58
C SER A 83 -1.59 6.82 -5.71
N THR A 84 -0.32 7.14 -5.45
CA THR A 84 0.26 8.50 -5.50
C THR A 84 1.19 8.71 -6.70
N GLY A 85 1.43 7.65 -7.49
CA GLY A 85 2.40 7.66 -8.58
C GLY A 85 3.87 7.58 -8.14
N GLN A 86 4.14 7.41 -6.84
CA GLN A 86 5.49 7.22 -6.29
C GLN A 86 5.49 6.11 -5.23
N CYS A 87 6.65 5.50 -4.97
CA CYS A 87 6.79 4.61 -3.81
C CYS A 87 6.86 5.45 -2.52
N PHE A 88 6.05 5.10 -1.54
CA PHE A 88 6.08 5.63 -0.19
C PHE A 88 5.70 4.51 0.79
N ASP A 89 5.90 4.77 2.08
CA ASP A 89 5.55 3.83 3.17
C ASP A 89 6.21 2.45 3.15
N ILE A 90 7.21 2.25 2.30
CA ILE A 90 7.92 0.97 2.22
C ILE A 90 8.63 0.63 3.54
N GLY A 91 8.23 -0.50 4.14
CA GLY A 91 8.88 -1.03 5.34
C GLY A 91 10.38 -1.30 5.13
N ALA A 92 11.18 -1.10 6.18
CA ALA A 92 12.65 -1.20 6.11
C ALA A 92 13.14 -2.58 5.64
N ALA A 93 12.51 -3.66 6.11
CA ALA A 93 12.85 -5.03 5.71
C ALA A 93 12.55 -5.29 4.23
N THR A 94 11.37 -4.84 3.75
CA THR A 94 10.98 -4.91 2.35
C THR A 94 11.94 -4.12 1.47
N ARG A 95 12.33 -2.91 1.91
CA ARG A 95 13.33 -2.11 1.19
C ARG A 95 14.69 -2.79 1.09
N GLN A 96 15.09 -3.56 2.11
CA GLN A 96 16.36 -4.28 2.12
C GLN A 96 16.35 -5.52 1.21
N SER A 97 15.18 -6.12 0.97
CA SER A 97 15.04 -7.35 0.17
C SER A 97 14.86 -7.10 -1.33
N ILE A 98 14.63 -5.85 -1.74
CA ILE A 98 14.39 -5.42 -3.12
C ILE A 98 15.65 -4.78 -3.73
#